data_AF-A0A6V7LJT0-F1
#
_entry.id   AF-A0A6V7LJT0-F1
#
_cell.length_a   1.000
_cell.length_b   1.000
_cell.length_c   1.000
_cell.angle_alpha   90.00
_cell.angle_beta   90.00
_cell.angle_gamma   90.00
#
_symmetry.space_group_name_H-M   'P 1'
#
loop_
_entity.id
_entity.type
_entity.pdbx_description
1 polymer ?
#
loop_
_entity_poly.entity_id
_entity_poly.type
_entity_poly.pdbx_seq_one_letter_code
_entity_poly.pdbx_strand_id
1 'polypeptide(L)'
;DSINLFLGRYIVQEGECIERRSPLELERNWRYATFPLVLLVASSMLIAHIILPQSYSTDVLLYMLFWAAMVAGTFATIIHHGRQYVDKPKLL
;
A
#
# COMPACT_ATOMS: atom_id res chain seq x y z
N ASP A 1 0.65 -18.69 10.11
CA ASP A 1 -0.46 -19.35 9.39
C ASP A 1 -1.87 -19.23 9.97
N SER A 2 -2.72 -18.30 9.52
CA SER A 2 -4.19 -18.30 9.83
C SER A 2 -4.92 -19.56 9.36
N ILE A 3 -4.29 -20.38 8.51
CA ILE A 3 -4.77 -21.72 8.14
C ILE A 3 -4.94 -22.62 9.38
N ASN A 4 -4.15 -22.44 10.43
CA ASN A 4 -4.29 -23.22 11.66
C ASN A 4 -5.59 -22.91 12.43
N LEU A 5 -6.17 -21.72 12.23
CA LEU A 5 -7.51 -21.38 12.74
C LEU A 5 -8.58 -22.20 12.02
N PHE A 6 -8.52 -22.23 10.68
CA PHE A 6 -9.46 -22.96 9.84
C PHE A 6 -9.33 -24.48 9.99
N LEU A 7 -8.11 -24.98 10.24
CA LEU A 7 -7.87 -26.39 10.51
C LEU A 7 -8.14 -26.79 11.97
N GLY A 8 -8.55 -25.85 12.84
CA GLY A 8 -8.87 -26.11 14.24
C GLY A 8 -7.66 -26.48 15.10
N ARG A 9 -6.43 -26.19 14.66
CA ARG A 9 -5.20 -26.44 15.43
C ARG A 9 -4.86 -25.30 16.39
N TYR A 10 -5.46 -24.13 16.19
CA TYR A 10 -5.27 -22.98 17.07
C TYR A 10 -6.26 -23.02 18.24
N ILE A 11 -5.75 -23.02 19.47
CA ILE A 11 -6.54 -22.99 20.70
C ILE A 11 -6.31 -21.62 21.34
N VAL A 12 -7.38 -20.84 21.46
CA VAL A 12 -7.35 -19.50 22.09
C VAL A 12 -6.97 -19.66 23.56
N GLN A 13 -5.90 -19.00 24.01
CA GLN A 13 -5.50 -19.01 25.41
C GLN A 13 -6.39 -18.05 26.23
N GLU A 14 -6.74 -18.44 27.45
CA GLU A 14 -7.44 -17.56 28.40
C GLU A 14 -6.59 -16.31 28.66
N GLY A 15 -7.13 -15.13 28.36
CA GLY A 15 -6.42 -13.85 28.49
C GLY A 15 -5.80 -13.30 27.19
N GLU A 16 -5.93 -13.97 26.05
CA GLU A 16 -5.64 -13.33 24.75
C GLU A 16 -6.52 -12.10 24.54
N CYS A 17 -5.92 -11.02 24.01
CA CYS A 17 -6.56 -9.71 23.78
C CYS A 17 -6.83 -8.88 25.05
N ILE A 18 -6.54 -9.41 26.26
CA ILE A 18 -6.72 -8.70 27.54
C ILE A 18 -5.38 -8.50 28.25
N GLU A 19 -4.63 -9.57 28.51
CA GLU A 19 -3.29 -9.49 29.14
C GLU A 19 -2.15 -9.69 28.13
N ARG A 20 -2.43 -10.37 27.01
CA ARG A 20 -1.46 -10.66 25.96
C ARG A 20 -1.99 -10.22 24.61
N ARG A 21 -1.19 -9.47 23.84
CA ARG A 21 -1.54 -9.02 22.49
C ARG A 21 -1.83 -10.23 21.61
N SER A 22 -3.01 -10.27 20.98
CA SER A 22 -3.40 -11.39 20.13
C SER A 22 -2.45 -11.47 18.93
N PRO A 23 -1.97 -12.66 18.52
CA PRO A 23 -1.15 -12.84 17.32
C PRO A 23 -1.93 -12.52 16.04
N LEU A 24 -3.26 -12.31 16.14
CA LEU A 24 -4.16 -11.88 15.07
C LEU A 24 -4.19 -10.36 14.89
N GLU A 25 -3.68 -9.59 15.85
CA GLU A 25 -3.66 -8.14 15.79
C GLU A 25 -2.54 -7.67 14.85
N LEU A 26 -2.89 -7.46 13.58
CA LEU A 26 -1.98 -6.90 12.60
C LEU A 26 -1.71 -5.44 12.97
N GLU A 27 -0.46 -5.10 13.33
CA GLU A 27 -0.03 -3.70 13.33
C GLU A 27 -0.13 -3.17 11.91
N ARG A 28 -1.26 -2.53 11.61
CA ARG A 28 -1.52 -1.88 10.34
C ARG A 28 -0.56 -0.70 10.23
N ASN A 29 0.62 -0.97 9.67
CA ASN A 29 1.66 0.03 9.52
C ASN A 29 1.12 1.18 8.66
N TRP A 30 1.07 2.39 9.19
CA TRP A 30 0.50 3.58 8.53
C TRP A 30 1.09 3.85 7.14
N ARG A 31 2.32 3.37 6.92
CA ARG A 31 3.01 3.36 5.63
C ARG A 31 2.16 2.71 4.53
N TYR A 32 1.39 1.67 4.85
CA TYR A 32 0.48 0.99 3.92
C TYR A 32 -0.64 1.89 3.39
N ALA A 33 -1.05 2.93 4.13
CA ALA A 33 -2.05 3.88 3.68
C ALA A 33 -1.43 5.06 2.91
N THR A 34 -0.23 5.50 3.32
CA THR A 34 0.42 6.68 2.72
C THR A 34 0.89 6.43 1.28
N PHE A 35 1.49 5.27 0.99
CA PHE A 35 1.98 4.97 -0.36
C PHE A 35 0.88 4.93 -1.45
N PRO A 36 -0.26 4.22 -1.27
CA PRO A 36 -1.34 4.25 -2.26
C PRO A 36 -1.99 5.62 -2.38
N LEU A 37 -2.05 6.41 -1.31
CA LEU A 37 -2.58 7.77 -1.37
C LEU A 37 -1.69 8.70 -2.20
N VAL A 38 -0.37 8.63 -2.02
CA VAL A 38 0.59 9.39 -2.84
C VAL A 38 0.52 8.96 -4.31
N LEU A 39 0.42 7.66 -4.58
CA LEU A 39 0.27 7.14 -5.94
C LEU A 39 -1.04 7.64 -6.59
N LEU A 40 -2.14 7.68 -5.84
CA LEU A 40 -3.42 8.18 -6.31
C LEU A 40 -3.36 9.67 -6.66
N VAL A 41 -2.76 10.50 -5.80
CA VAL A 41 -2.60 11.95 -6.03
C VAL A 41 -1.69 12.24 -7.22
N ALA A 42 -0.55 11.54 -7.33
CA ALA A 42 0.36 11.70 -8.45
C ALA A 42 -0.30 11.28 -9.78
N SER A 43 -1.11 10.21 -9.76
CA SER A 43 -1.85 9.73 -10.93
C SER A 43 -2.94 10.71 -11.37
N SER A 44 -3.69 11.29 -10.42
CA SER A 44 -4.73 12.28 -10.75
C SER A 44 -4.14 13.52 -11.41
N MET A 45 -3.02 14.01 -10.89
CA MET A 45 -2.31 15.16 -11.46
C MET A 45 -1.78 14.85 -12.85
N LEU A 46 -1.19 13.67 -13.08
CA LEU A 46 -0.73 13.27 -14.41
C LEU A 46 -1.89 13.22 -15.42
N ILE A 47 -2.99 12.58 -15.04
CA ILE A 47 -4.18 12.44 -15.91
C ILE A 47 -4.80 13.81 -16.21
N ALA A 48 -4.86 14.71 -15.22
CA ALA A 48 -5.35 16.08 -15.43
C ALA A 48 -4.54 16.84 -16.49
N HIS A 49 -3.21 16.71 -16.46
CA HIS A 49 -2.33 17.33 -17.46
C HIS A 49 -2.49 16.69 -18.85
N ILE A 50 -2.83 15.39 -18.94
CA ILE A 50 -3.09 14.70 -20.22
C ILE A 50 -4.42 15.15 -20.84
N ILE A 51 -5.47 15.29 -20.02
CA ILE A 51 -6.84 15.56 -20.51
C ILE A 51 -7.06 17.04 -20.86
N LEU A 52 -6.43 17.97 -20.13
CA LEU A 52 -6.57 19.41 -20.36
C LEU A 52 -5.26 20.02 -20.89
N PRO A 53 -4.85 19.74 -22.15
CA PRO A 53 -3.73 20.45 -22.74
C PRO A 53 -4.14 21.90 -23.01
N GLN A 54 -3.81 22.81 -22.11
CA GLN A 54 -3.99 24.25 -22.32
C GLN A 54 -2.96 24.80 -23.31
N SER A 55 -1.74 24.24 -23.34
CA SER A 55 -0.68 24.49 -24.33
C SER A 55 0.44 23.45 -24.16
N TYR A 56 0.89 22.83 -25.26
CA TYR A 56 2.03 21.89 -25.23
C TYR A 56 3.36 22.67 -25.27
N SER A 57 3.67 23.32 -24.15
CA SER A 57 4.96 23.99 -23.94
C SER A 57 5.93 23.07 -23.21
N THR A 58 7.22 23.36 -23.30
CA THR A 58 8.30 22.60 -22.65
C THR A 58 8.09 22.45 -21.15
N ASP A 59 7.50 23.46 -20.50
CA ASP A 59 7.14 23.44 -19.08
C ASP A 59 6.13 22.33 -18.76
N VAL A 60 5.10 22.16 -19.57
CA VAL A 60 4.05 21.15 -19.37
C VAL A 60 4.62 19.74 -19.57
N LEU A 61 5.51 19.55 -20.54
CA LEU A 61 6.23 18.29 -20.74
C LEU A 61 7.11 17.94 -19.53
N LEU A 62 7.78 18.92 -18.93
CA LEU A 62 8.58 18.72 -17.72
C LEU A 62 7.70 18.29 -16.54
N TYR A 63 6.56 18.95 -16.34
CA TYR A 63 5.60 18.58 -15.30
C TYR A 63 5.04 17.17 -15.52
N MET A 64 4.69 16.79 -16.75
CA MET A 64 4.24 15.43 -17.07
C MET A 64 5.31 14.39 -16.75
N LEU A 65 6.57 14.63 -17.14
CA LEU A 65 7.68 13.72 -16.88
C LEU A 65 7.93 13.57 -15.38
N PHE A 66 7.87 14.67 -14.63
CA PHE A 66 8.01 14.67 -13.17
C PHE A 66 6.93 13.82 -12.50
N TRP A 67 5.65 14.05 -12.84
CA TRP A 67 4.55 13.27 -12.26
C TRP A 67 4.60 11.81 -12.69
N ALA A 68 4.96 11.52 -13.95
CA ALA A 68 5.13 10.15 -14.43
C ALA A 68 6.26 9.42 -13.69
N ALA A 69 7.40 10.08 -13.44
CA ALA A 69 8.51 9.52 -12.68
C ALA A 69 8.11 9.24 -11.21
N MET A 70 7.34 10.13 -10.58
CA MET A 70 6.81 9.94 -9.23
C MET A 70 5.83 8.75 -9.15
N VAL A 71 4.93 8.60 -10.12
CA VAL A 71 4.03 7.43 -10.22
C VAL A 71 4.83 6.14 -10.42
N ALA A 72 5.79 6.13 -11.36
CA ALA A 72 6.61 4.96 -11.65
C ALA A 72 7.47 4.54 -10.43
N GLY A 73 8.09 5.51 -9.74
CA GLY A 73 8.90 5.25 -8.55
C GLY A 73 8.09 4.70 -7.38
N THR A 74 6.91 5.28 -7.12
CA THR A 74 6.01 4.78 -6.06
C THR A 74 5.47 3.39 -6.41
N PHE A 75 5.06 3.16 -7.66
CA PHE A 75 4.60 1.85 -8.12
C PHE A 75 5.70 0.78 -8.02
N ALA A 76 6.92 1.08 -8.48
CA ALA A 76 8.07 0.17 -8.36
C ALA A 76 8.40 -0.15 -6.89
N THR A 77 8.32 0.86 -6.01
CA THR A 77 8.54 0.67 -4.58
C THR A 77 7.48 -0.24 -3.96
N ILE A 78 6.22 -0.08 -4.35
CA ILE A 78 5.10 -0.93 -3.91
C ILE A 78 5.29 -2.37 -4.39
N ILE A 79 5.69 -2.60 -5.65
CA ILE A 79 5.94 -3.95 -6.16
C ILE A 79 7.12 -4.60 -5.43
N HIS A 80 8.23 -3.87 -5.28
CA HIS A 80 9.43 -4.37 -4.61
C HIS A 80 9.16 -4.77 -3.15
N HIS A 81 8.36 -3.97 -2.44
CA HIS A 81 7.96 -4.25 -1.06
C HIS A 81 6.64 -5.03 -0.96
N GLY A 82 6.04 -5.39 -2.10
CA GLY A 82 4.69 -5.94 -2.26
C GLY A 82 4.45 -7.22 -1.47
N ARG A 83 5.51 -8.01 -1.23
CA ARG A 83 5.44 -9.21 -0.38
C ARG A 83 5.05 -8.92 1.08
N GLN A 84 5.19 -7.68 1.53
CA GLN A 84 4.72 -7.21 2.84
C GLN A 84 3.27 -6.69 2.80
N TYR A 85 2.79 -6.25 1.63
CA TYR A 85 1.40 -5.79 1.39
C TYR A 85 0.41 -6.93 1.21
N VAL A 86 0.89 -8.11 0.78
CA VAL A 86 0.07 -9.32 0.79
C VAL A 86 -0.10 -9.73 2.24
N ASP A 87 -1.32 -9.57 2.75
CA ASP A 87 -1.74 -10.11 4.04
C ASP A 87 -1.41 -11.60 4.07
N LYS A 88 -0.29 -11.94 4.69
CA LYS A 88 0.05 -13.34 4.90
C LYS A 88 -0.78 -13.81 6.08
N PRO A 89 -1.49 -14.94 5.96
CA PRO A 89 -2.15 -15.54 7.10
C PRO A 89 -1.09 -15.86 8.17
N LYS A 90 -0.98 -15.05 9.23
CA LYS A 90 -0.01 -15.25 10.32
C LYS A 90 -0.75 -15.60 11.62
N LEU A 91 -0.81 -16.88 11.93
CA LEU A 91 -0.71 -17.37 13.31
C LEU A 91 0.77 -17.67 13.56
N LEU A 92 1.32 -17.11 14.64
CA LEU A 92 2.60 -17.52 15.20
C LEU A 92 2.54 -19.00 15.59
#